data_AF-A0A7Z8L883-F1
#
_entry.id   AF-A0A7Z8L883-F1
#
_cell.length_a   1.000
_cell.length_b   1.000
_cell.length_c   1.000
_cell.angle_alpha   90.00
_cell.angle_beta   90.00
_cell.angle_gamma   90.00
#
_symmetry.space_group_name_H-M   'P 1'
#
loop_
_entity.id
_entity.type
_entity.pdbx_description
1 polymer ?
#
loop_
_entity_poly.entity_id
_entity_poly.type
_entity_poly.pdbx_seq_one_letter_code
_entity_poly.pdbx_strand_id
1 'polypeptide(L)'
;AMGWQWVAGSGPDAAPYFRIFNPDTQAEKFDADGSYRHRWLAEISRDPPATARAFFDACPRSWGLRADMTYPDPVVPLKEGRERALDAYQTRQTA
;
A
#
# COMPACT_ATOMS: atom_id res chain seq x y z
N ALA A 1 11.89 -9.77 -14.22
CA ALA A 1 11.41 -11.04 -13.63
C ALA A 1 11.79 -11.16 -12.15
N MET A 2 13.06 -10.93 -11.77
CA MET A 2 13.56 -11.14 -10.39
C MET A 2 12.81 -10.40 -9.27
N GLY A 3 12.30 -9.18 -9.51
CA GLY A 3 11.56 -8.42 -8.49
C GLY A 3 10.25 -9.11 -8.05
N TRP A 4 9.47 -9.60 -9.02
CA TRP A 4 8.23 -10.33 -8.71
C TRP A 4 8.50 -11.65 -7.99
N GLN A 5 9.58 -12.35 -8.37
CA GLN A 5 10.04 -13.56 -7.69
C GLN A 5 10.35 -13.28 -6.20
N TRP A 6 11.10 -12.21 -5.93
CA TRP A 6 11.42 -11.82 -4.55
C TRP A 6 10.18 -11.48 -3.71
N VAL A 7 9.26 -10.66 -4.26
CA VAL A 7 8.04 -10.24 -3.56
C VAL A 7 7.07 -11.41 -3.32
N ALA A 8 6.96 -12.31 -4.29
CA ALA A 8 6.06 -13.47 -4.21
C ALA A 8 6.64 -14.65 -3.41
N GLY A 9 7.82 -14.50 -2.80
CA GLY A 9 8.47 -15.60 -2.07
C GLY A 9 8.89 -16.76 -2.96
N SER A 10 9.07 -16.51 -4.27
CA SER A 10 9.41 -17.52 -5.27
C SER A 10 10.87 -17.38 -5.70
N GLY A 11 11.71 -18.36 -5.41
CA GLY A 11 13.12 -18.36 -5.81
C GLY A 11 14.11 -18.43 -4.63
N PRO A 12 15.41 -18.54 -4.92
CA PRO A 12 16.42 -18.92 -3.92
C PRO A 12 16.75 -17.83 -2.89
N ASP A 13 16.45 -16.56 -3.18
CA ASP A 13 16.71 -15.41 -2.29
C ASP A 13 15.43 -14.58 -2.04
N ALA A 14 14.27 -15.24 -2.09
CA ALA A 14 13.01 -14.53 -1.96
C ALA A 14 12.71 -14.15 -0.50
N ALA A 15 11.95 -13.07 -0.30
CA ALA A 15 11.40 -12.78 1.01
C ALA A 15 10.51 -13.97 1.45
N PRO A 16 10.53 -14.38 2.73
CA PRO A 16 9.67 -15.47 3.19
C PRO A 16 8.21 -15.14 2.88
N TYR A 17 7.46 -16.08 2.30
CA TYR A 17 6.07 -15.87 1.85
C TYR A 17 5.11 -15.44 2.97
N PHE A 18 5.43 -15.74 4.23
CA PHE A 18 4.65 -15.32 5.41
C PHE A 18 4.98 -13.87 5.85
N ARG A 19 5.89 -13.19 5.16
CA ARG A 19 6.26 -11.80 5.42
C ARG A 19 5.17 -10.88 4.87
N ILE A 20 4.24 -10.52 5.74
CA ILE A 20 3.24 -9.48 5.50
C ILE A 20 3.73 -8.20 6.15
N PHE A 21 3.96 -7.16 5.35
CA PHE A 21 4.45 -5.87 5.82
C PHE A 21 3.34 -5.09 6.53
N ASN A 22 3.67 -4.46 7.65
CA ASN A 22 2.80 -3.49 8.32
C ASN A 22 3.04 -2.10 7.68
N PRO A 23 2.03 -1.49 7.03
CA PRO A 23 2.18 -0.18 6.38
C PRO A 23 2.72 0.91 7.31
N ASP A 24 2.34 0.91 8.58
CA ASP A 24 2.75 1.92 9.55
C ASP A 24 4.26 1.83 9.82
N THR A 25 4.77 0.63 10.06
CA THR A 25 6.21 0.42 10.29
C THR A 25 7.03 0.59 9.02
N GLN A 26 6.43 0.38 7.83
CA GLN A 26 7.09 0.73 6.57
C GLN A 26 7.18 2.25 6.41
N ALA A 27 6.13 2.99 6.76
CA ALA A 27 6.15 4.45 6.72
C ALA A 27 7.20 5.01 7.70
N GLU A 28 7.24 4.51 8.94
CA GLU A 28 8.27 4.90 9.91
C GLU A 28 9.70 4.63 9.41
N LYS A 29 9.90 3.51 8.71
CA LYS A 29 11.23 3.10 8.26
C LYS A 29 11.70 3.81 6.99
N PHE A 30 10.79 4.03 6.04
CA PHE A 30 11.14 4.46 4.67
C PHE A 30 10.62 5.86 4.32
N ASP A 31 9.73 6.43 5.12
CA ASP A 31 9.14 7.77 4.94
C ASP A 31 8.89 8.44 6.30
N ALA A 32 9.92 8.42 7.15
CA ALA A 32 9.85 8.87 8.55
C ALA A 32 9.41 10.35 8.67
N ASP A 33 9.84 11.19 7.72
CA ASP A 33 9.48 12.61 7.65
C ASP A 33 8.14 12.86 6.92
N GLY A 34 7.54 11.82 6.35
CA GLY A 34 6.31 11.92 5.57
C GLY A 34 6.49 12.64 4.23
N SER A 35 7.72 12.91 3.78
CA SER A 35 7.98 13.70 2.59
C SER A 35 7.42 13.06 1.32
N TYR A 36 7.49 11.73 1.21
CA TYR A 36 6.95 10.99 0.09
C TYR A 36 5.42 11.02 0.12
N ARG A 37 4.81 10.71 1.27
CA ARG A 37 3.35 10.75 1.42
C ARG A 37 2.79 12.15 1.17
N HIS A 38 3.40 13.21 1.73
CA HIS A 38 2.99 14.60 1.51
C HIS A 38 3.10 15.02 0.03
N ARG A 39 4.11 14.51 -0.68
CA ARG A 39 4.29 14.81 -2.11
C ARG A 39 3.16 14.26 -2.97
N TRP A 40 2.57 13.13 -2.60
CA TRP A 40 1.69 12.37 -3.49
C TRP A 40 0.25 12.22 -3.00
N LEU A 41 -0.02 12.34 -1.70
CA LEU A 41 -1.35 12.16 -1.11
C LEU A 41 -1.89 13.52 -0.69
N ALA A 42 -2.96 13.97 -1.34
CA ALA A 42 -3.49 15.30 -1.09
C ALA A 42 -4.34 15.34 0.18
N GLU A 43 -5.10 14.27 0.39
CA GLU A 43 -6.14 14.13 1.42
C GLU A 43 -5.58 14.12 2.85
N ILE A 44 -4.28 13.86 3.00
CA ILE A 44 -3.59 13.82 4.31
C ILE A 44 -2.91 15.15 4.66
N SER A 45 -2.97 16.15 3.78
CA SER A 45 -2.35 17.46 3.99
C SER A 45 -3.40 18.58 3.95
N ARG A 46 -3.24 19.59 4.80
CA ARG A 46 -4.10 20.80 4.75
C ARG A 46 -3.76 21.70 3.56
N ASP A 47 -2.51 21.68 3.11
CA ASP A 47 -2.05 22.41 1.93
C ASP A 47 -1.25 21.48 1.02
N PRO A 48 -1.93 20.63 0.23
CA PRO A 48 -1.24 19.66 -0.59
C PRO A 48 -0.51 20.33 -1.76
N PRO A 49 0.70 19.86 -2.11
CA PRO A 49 1.45 20.40 -3.24
C PRO A 49 0.77 20.05 -4.56
N ALA A 50 1.16 20.76 -5.63
CA ALA A 50 0.65 20.50 -6.98
C ALA A 50 0.84 19.04 -7.42
N THR A 51 1.92 18.38 -6.99
CA THR A 51 2.20 16.97 -7.29
C THR A 51 1.13 16.03 -6.72
N ALA A 52 0.58 16.33 -5.54
CA ALA A 52 -0.48 15.53 -4.94
C ALA A 52 -1.84 15.83 -5.60
N ARG A 53 -2.11 17.10 -5.91
CA ARG A 53 -3.35 17.51 -6.61
C ARG A 53 -3.45 16.95 -8.02
N ALA A 54 -2.32 16.75 -8.70
CA ALA A 54 -2.25 16.22 -10.06
C ALA A 54 -2.95 14.85 -10.24
N PHE A 55 -3.00 14.02 -9.19
CA PHE A 55 -3.76 12.77 -9.22
C PHE A 55 -5.26 13.03 -9.50
N PHE A 56 -5.85 14.01 -8.82
CA PHE A 56 -7.26 14.37 -8.97
C PHE A 56 -7.55 15.03 -10.30
N ASP A 57 -6.63 15.87 -10.79
CA ASP A 57 -6.74 16.49 -12.11
C ASP A 57 -6.73 15.46 -13.25
N ALA A 58 -6.02 14.33 -13.05
CA ALA A 58 -5.94 13.23 -14.01
C ALA A 58 -7.13 12.26 -13.95
N CYS A 59 -7.92 12.30 -12.87
CA CYS A 59 -9.05 11.40 -12.70
C CYS A 59 -10.25 11.82 -13.59
N PRO A 60 -11.02 10.86 -14.15
CA PRO A 60 -12.26 11.17 -14.85
C PRO A 60 -13.21 11.98 -13.97
N ARG A 61 -13.70 13.11 -14.50
CA ARG A 61 -14.62 14.00 -13.77
C ARG A 61 -15.88 13.29 -13.28
N SER A 62 -16.33 12.25 -14.00
CA SER A 62 -17.49 11.44 -13.63
C SER A 62 -17.32 10.66 -12.31
N TRP A 63 -16.10 10.48 -11.82
CA TRP A 63 -15.85 9.80 -10.54
C TRP A 63 -16.01 10.73 -9.34
N GLY A 64 -16.04 12.05 -9.56
CA GLY A 64 -16.25 13.04 -8.49
C GLY A 64 -15.13 13.10 -7.45
N LEU A 65 -13.93 12.63 -7.76
CA LEU A 65 -12.78 12.65 -6.85
C LEU A 65 -12.25 14.07 -6.67
N ARG A 66 -11.92 14.43 -5.42
CA ARG A 66 -11.39 15.76 -5.06
C ARG A 66 -10.31 15.65 -3.99
N ALA A 67 -9.34 16.55 -4.06
CA ALA A 67 -8.21 16.59 -3.13
C ALA A 67 -8.58 16.89 -1.67
N ASP A 68 -9.77 17.42 -1.42
CA ASP A 68 -10.29 17.74 -0.08
C ASP A 68 -11.18 16.63 0.50
N MET A 69 -11.29 15.49 -0.17
CA MET A 69 -11.97 14.32 0.37
C MET A 69 -11.23 13.76 1.58
N THR A 70 -11.98 13.13 2.49
CA THR A 70 -11.39 12.35 3.58
C THR A 70 -10.60 11.18 3.01
N TYR A 71 -9.38 10.98 3.51
CA TYR A 71 -8.59 9.82 3.15
C TYR A 71 -9.36 8.53 3.53
N PRO A 72 -9.46 7.55 2.61
CA PRO A 72 -10.33 6.41 2.81
C PRO A 72 -9.82 5.49 3.92
N ASP A 73 -10.75 4.81 4.59
CA ASP A 73 -10.44 3.71 5.48
C ASP A 73 -9.79 2.54 4.70
N PRO A 74 -8.93 1.73 5.35
CA PRO A 74 -8.36 0.55 4.72
C PRO A 74 -9.45 -0.40 4.20
N VAL A 75 -9.35 -0.78 2.92
CA VAL A 75 -10.29 -1.74 2.29
C VAL A 75 -10.29 -3.09 3.01
N VAL A 76 -9.13 -3.51 3.51
CA VAL A 76 -8.98 -4.70 4.36
C VAL A 76 -8.13 -4.32 5.57
N PRO A 77 -8.62 -4.52 6.81
CA PRO A 77 -7.82 -4.29 8.01
C PRO A 77 -6.57 -5.16 8.04
N LEU A 78 -5.44 -4.61 8.53
CA LEU A 78 -4.15 -5.29 8.52
C LEU A 78 -4.18 -6.67 9.16
N LYS A 79 -4.85 -6.80 10.31
CA LYS A 79 -4.99 -8.07 11.03
C LYS A 79 -5.73 -9.11 10.19
N GLU A 80 -6.90 -8.74 9.66
CA GLU A 80 -7.72 -9.63 8.83
C GLU A 80 -6.98 -10.04 7.56
N GLY A 81 -6.35 -9.10 6.86
CA GLY A 81 -5.57 -9.36 5.66
C GLY A 81 -4.40 -10.31 5.92
N ARG A 82 -3.72 -10.14 7.07
CA ARG A 82 -2.64 -11.04 7.50
C ARG A 82 -3.15 -12.46 7.75
N GLU A 83 -4.23 -12.61 8.51
CA GLU A 83 -4.82 -13.92 8.84
C GLU A 83 -5.25 -14.64 7.56
N ARG A 84 -6.03 -13.97 6.70
CA ARG A 84 -6.48 -14.51 5.42
C ARG A 84 -5.33 -14.97 4.52
N ALA A 85 -4.23 -14.22 4.47
CA ALA A 85 -3.06 -14.59 3.66
C ALA A 85 -2.34 -15.84 4.20
N LEU A 86 -2.21 -15.96 5.52
CA LEU A 86 -1.57 -17.12 6.16
C LEU A 86 -2.44 -18.38 6.05
N ASP A 87 -3.76 -18.26 6.23
CA ASP A 87 -4.70 -19.37 6.10
C ASP A 87 -4.73 -19.92 4.66
N ALA A 88 -4.79 -19.02 3.67
CA ALA A 88 -4.71 -19.39 2.26
C ALA A 88 -3.39 -20.11 1.92
N TYR A 89 -2.31 -19.79 2.63
CA TYR A 89 -1.04 -20.49 2.46
C TYR A 89 -1.06 -21.86 3.15
N GLN A 90 -1.51 -21.96 4.40
CA GLN A 90 -1.54 -23.23 5.15
C GLN A 90 -2.40 -24.29 4.46
N THR A 91 -3.46 -23.87 3.77
CA THR A 91 -4.37 -24.75 3.02
C THR A 91 -3.78 -25.24 1.70
N ARG A 92 -2.61 -24.75 1.25
CA ARG A 92 -1.85 -25.39 0.17
C ARG A 92 -1.27 -26.70 0.68
N GLN A 93 -1.98 -27.81 0.42
CA GLN A 93 -1.36 -29.13 0.46
C GLN A 93 -0.13 -29.13 -0.46
N THR A 94 1.03 -29.43 0.11
CA THR A 94 2.19 -29.88 -0.66
C THR A 94 1.79 -31.19 -1.33
N ALA A 95 1.54 -31.14 -2.64
CA ALA A 95 1.48 -32.34 -3.48
C ALA A 95 2.84 -33.05 -3.49
#